data_AF-A0A0F3QHN0-F1
#
_entry.id   AF-A0A0F3QHN0-F1
#
_cell.length_a   1.000
_cell.length_b   1.000
_cell.length_c   1.000
_cell.angle_alpha   90.00
_cell.angle_beta   90.00
_cell.angle_gamma   90.00
#
_symmetry.space_group_name_H-M   'P 1'
#
loop_
_entity.id
_entity.type
_entity.pdbx_description
1 polymer ?
#
loop_
_entity_poly.entity_id
_entity_poly.type
_entity_poly.pdbx_seq_one_letter_code
_entity_poly.pdbx_strand_id
1 'polypeptide(L)'
;MGIIQDITNIFKTKPKKEQDKAAVDRREKQDALHKAFSDIQQQRLHGIISTLKELSTNEEIKANLKQTRHYKEFEEKVTDIIETYNRKLDHIDPSIKESQKLTVLPIVEAKLKELDKWCEEPTKTDKTLIWKNIGNVIKHSLKAIKNIGNKGYTDEIEKVRYYMKAVKNAKQNTKEAKEEVRGATKTFNS
;
A
#
# COMPACT_ATOMS: atom_id res chain seq x y z
N MET A 1 -19.63 -61.71 10.45
CA MET A 1 -19.77 -60.47 9.67
C MET A 1 -20.49 -59.42 10.53
N GLY A 2 -19.81 -58.70 11.44
CA GLY A 2 -20.55 -57.92 12.45
C GLY A 2 -19.76 -56.87 13.22
N ILE A 3 -18.87 -56.12 12.55
CA ILE A 3 -18.18 -54.97 13.17
C ILE A 3 -18.14 -53.75 12.21
N ILE A 4 -18.23 -53.96 10.90
CA ILE A 4 -18.18 -52.86 9.91
C ILE A 4 -19.51 -52.10 9.78
N GLN A 5 -20.65 -52.70 10.14
CA GLN A 5 -21.97 -52.06 10.05
C GLN A 5 -22.27 -51.04 11.16
N ASP A 6 -21.58 -51.11 12.30
CA ASP A 6 -21.87 -50.23 13.44
C ASP A 6 -21.21 -48.85 13.36
N ILE A 7 -20.13 -48.69 12.60
CA ILE A 7 -19.50 -47.37 12.38
C ILE A 7 -20.32 -46.52 11.39
N THR A 8 -21.07 -47.15 10.48
CA THR A 8 -21.94 -46.45 9.53
C THR A 8 -23.19 -45.84 10.20
N ASN A 9 -23.58 -46.32 11.39
CA ASN A 9 -24.75 -45.82 12.12
C ASN A 9 -24.45 -44.70 13.11
N ILE A 10 -23.19 -44.50 13.55
CA ILE A 10 -22.82 -43.39 14.46
C ILE A 10 -22.84 -42.04 13.73
N PHE A 11 -22.62 -42.02 12.40
CA PHE A 11 -22.77 -40.79 11.61
C PHE A 11 -24.23 -40.43 11.25
N LYS A 12 -25.19 -41.31 11.55
CA LYS A 12 -26.64 -41.05 11.38
C LYS A 12 -27.33 -40.52 12.64
N THR A 13 -26.65 -40.42 13.78
CA THR A 13 -27.27 -40.10 15.08
C THR A 13 -26.87 -38.76 15.70
N LYS A 14 -26.20 -37.87 14.96
CA LYS A 14 -26.24 -36.45 15.36
C LYS A 14 -27.56 -35.86 14.84
N PRO A 15 -28.40 -35.27 15.70
CA PRO A 15 -29.64 -34.65 15.25
C PRO A 15 -29.31 -33.63 14.17
N LYS A 16 -30.09 -33.62 13.07
CA LYS A 16 -29.88 -32.75 11.89
C LYS A 16 -29.60 -31.30 12.28
N LYS A 17 -30.27 -30.80 13.34
CA LYS A 17 -30.06 -29.49 13.96
C LYS A 17 -28.62 -29.22 14.45
N GLU A 18 -27.89 -30.20 14.98
CA GLU A 18 -26.50 -30.03 15.42
C GLU A 18 -25.51 -30.04 14.25
N GLN A 19 -25.77 -30.82 13.20
CA GLN A 19 -24.97 -30.77 11.97
C GLN A 19 -25.20 -29.46 11.22
N ASP A 20 -26.45 -29.00 11.15
CA ASP A 20 -26.82 -27.72 10.56
C ASP A 20 -26.23 -26.54 11.35
N LYS A 21 -26.26 -26.59 12.69
CA LYS A 21 -25.62 -25.57 13.56
C LYS A 21 -24.10 -25.54 13.40
N ALA A 22 -23.44 -26.71 13.36
CA ALA A 22 -21.99 -26.77 13.13
C ALA A 22 -21.59 -26.31 11.71
N ALA A 23 -22.45 -26.50 10.71
CA ALA A 23 -22.24 -26.01 9.36
C ALA A 23 -22.44 -24.48 9.25
N VAL A 24 -23.44 -23.94 9.97
CA VAL A 24 -23.66 -22.49 10.10
C VAL A 24 -22.47 -21.83 10.81
N ASP A 25 -22.04 -22.35 11.97
CA ASP A 25 -20.88 -21.84 12.72
C ASP A 25 -19.57 -21.84 11.87
N ARG A 26 -19.38 -22.84 11.00
CA ARG A 26 -18.22 -22.91 10.09
C ARG A 26 -18.32 -21.85 8.98
N ARG A 27 -19.50 -21.66 8.40
CA ARG A 27 -19.74 -20.62 7.37
C ARG A 27 -19.53 -19.23 7.94
N GLU A 28 -20.10 -18.94 9.11
CA GLU A 28 -19.93 -17.66 9.79
C GLU A 28 -18.46 -17.36 10.11
N LYS A 29 -17.69 -18.36 10.58
CA LYS A 29 -16.25 -18.22 10.81
C LYS A 29 -15.47 -17.95 9.53
N GLN A 30 -15.84 -18.61 8.43
CA GLN A 30 -15.20 -18.41 7.13
C GLN A 30 -15.51 -17.02 6.56
N ASP A 31 -16.76 -16.56 6.67
CA ASP A 31 -17.17 -15.23 6.24
C ASP A 31 -16.50 -14.13 7.08
N ALA A 32 -16.38 -14.33 8.40
CA ALA A 32 -15.64 -13.43 9.27
C ALA A 32 -14.14 -13.36 8.90
N LEU A 33 -13.52 -14.50 8.55
CA LEU A 33 -12.12 -14.54 8.13
C LEU A 33 -11.92 -13.82 6.78
N HIS A 34 -12.79 -14.06 5.80
CA HIS A 34 -12.75 -13.37 4.51
C HIS A 34 -12.93 -11.85 4.68
N LYS A 35 -13.85 -11.44 5.55
CA LYS A 35 -14.08 -10.04 5.88
C LYS A 35 -12.83 -9.40 6.50
N ALA A 36 -12.28 -10.02 7.55
CA ALA A 36 -11.08 -9.52 8.21
C ALA A 36 -9.88 -9.40 7.24
N PHE A 37 -9.73 -10.35 6.33
CA PHE A 37 -8.70 -10.28 5.30
C PHE A 37 -8.93 -9.10 4.34
N SER A 38 -10.15 -8.91 3.85
CA SER A 38 -10.52 -7.79 2.98
C SER A 38 -10.30 -6.43 3.67
N ASP A 39 -10.69 -6.31 4.95
CA ASP A 39 -10.50 -5.10 5.74
C ASP A 39 -9.01 -4.74 5.88
N ILE A 40 -8.16 -5.74 6.16
CA ILE A 40 -6.70 -5.55 6.22
C ILE A 40 -6.17 -5.06 4.86
N GLN A 41 -6.64 -5.65 3.76
CA GLN A 41 -6.19 -5.24 2.43
C GLN A 41 -6.60 -3.79 2.11
N GLN A 42 -7.82 -3.40 2.48
CA GLN A 42 -8.31 -2.03 2.31
C GLN A 42 -7.52 -1.04 3.18
N GLN A 43 -7.26 -1.35 4.45
CA GLN A 43 -6.44 -0.53 5.35
C GLN A 43 -5.02 -0.33 4.79
N ARG A 44 -4.42 -1.40 4.26
CA ARG A 44 -3.10 -1.36 3.64
C ARG A 44 -3.07 -0.47 2.39
N LEU A 45 -4.07 -0.60 1.52
CA LEU A 45 -4.22 0.29 0.36
C LEU A 45 -4.39 1.75 0.80
N HIS A 46 -5.22 2.00 1.81
CA HIS A 46 -5.44 3.34 2.35
C HIS A 46 -4.15 3.98 2.88
N GLY A 47 -3.27 3.21 3.53
CA GLY A 47 -1.96 3.67 3.98
C GLY A 47 -1.05 4.11 2.81
N ILE A 48 -1.08 3.38 1.70
CA ILE A 48 -0.35 3.77 0.48
C ILE A 48 -0.92 5.07 -0.10
N ILE A 49 -2.24 5.19 -0.22
CA ILE A 49 -2.88 6.42 -0.71
C ILE A 49 -2.56 7.63 0.19
N SER A 50 -2.53 7.42 1.51
CA SER A 50 -2.17 8.47 2.47
C SER A 50 -0.72 8.92 2.29
N THR A 51 0.20 8.00 1.97
CA THR A 51 1.59 8.33 1.63
C THR A 51 1.66 9.20 0.37
N LEU A 52 0.90 8.85 -0.68
CA LEU A 52 0.86 9.64 -1.92
C LEU A 52 0.28 11.04 -1.67
N LYS A 53 -0.79 11.13 -0.87
CA LYS A 53 -1.36 12.42 -0.46
C LYS A 53 -0.34 13.26 0.28
N GLU A 54 0.40 12.67 1.21
CA GLU A 54 1.44 13.39 1.93
C GLU A 54 2.55 13.91 1.00
N LEU A 55 2.94 13.14 -0.03
CA LEU A 55 3.91 13.59 -1.04
C LEU A 55 3.43 14.82 -1.84
N SER A 56 2.12 14.95 -2.12
CA SER A 56 1.60 16.07 -2.89
C SER A 56 1.22 17.28 -2.04
N THR A 57 0.81 17.08 -0.78
CA THR A 57 0.27 18.14 0.08
C THR A 57 1.19 18.62 1.19
N ASN A 58 2.26 17.88 1.54
CA ASN A 58 3.17 18.34 2.59
C ASN A 58 3.90 19.62 2.15
N GLU A 59 3.79 20.70 2.92
CA GLU A 59 4.31 22.03 2.53
C GLU A 59 5.83 22.06 2.38
N GLU A 60 6.59 21.31 3.18
CA GLU A 60 8.04 21.25 3.07
C GLU A 60 8.46 20.52 1.78
N ILE A 61 7.81 19.40 1.49
CA ILE A 61 8.02 18.65 0.23
C ILE A 61 7.60 19.50 -0.96
N LYS A 62 6.46 20.19 -0.86
CA LYS A 62 5.94 21.10 -1.89
C LYS A 62 6.89 22.27 -2.13
N ALA A 63 7.44 22.89 -1.09
CA ALA A 63 8.45 23.93 -1.24
C ALA A 63 9.71 23.42 -1.95
N ASN A 64 10.16 22.21 -1.59
CA ASN A 64 11.30 21.55 -2.22
C ASN A 64 11.06 21.23 -3.71
N LEU A 65 9.83 20.86 -4.07
CA LEU A 65 9.45 20.48 -5.42
C LEU A 65 9.03 21.64 -6.33
N LYS A 66 8.40 22.70 -5.80
CA LYS A 66 7.96 23.89 -6.58
C LYS A 66 9.09 24.55 -7.38
N GLN A 67 10.34 24.37 -6.97
CA GLN A 67 11.51 24.85 -7.70
C GLN A 67 11.86 23.98 -8.93
N THR A 68 11.15 22.87 -9.14
CA THR A 68 11.37 21.95 -10.25
C THR A 68 10.24 22.09 -11.28
N ARG A 69 10.60 22.03 -12.57
CA ARG A 69 9.64 22.10 -13.69
C ARG A 69 8.61 20.97 -13.72
N HIS A 70 8.83 19.90 -12.96
CA HIS A 70 8.03 18.67 -12.99
C HIS A 70 6.98 18.61 -11.87
N TYR A 71 6.97 19.56 -10.93
CA TYR A 71 6.08 19.49 -9.76
C TYR A 71 4.60 19.52 -10.11
N LYS A 72 4.17 20.41 -11.01
CA LYS A 72 2.76 20.55 -11.37
C LYS A 72 2.21 19.25 -11.97
N GLU A 73 2.94 18.65 -12.89
CA GLU A 73 2.53 17.38 -13.50
C GLU A 73 2.52 16.24 -12.46
N PHE A 74 3.48 16.21 -11.52
CA PHE A 74 3.45 15.24 -10.43
C PHE A 74 2.22 15.40 -9.54
N GLU A 75 1.89 16.63 -9.14
CA GLU A 75 0.72 16.94 -8.30
C GLU A 75 -0.57 16.50 -9.00
N GLU A 76 -0.71 16.76 -10.30
CA GLU A 76 -1.86 16.32 -11.11
C GLU A 76 -1.98 14.80 -11.15
N LYS A 77 -0.89 14.07 -11.44
CA LYS A 77 -0.89 12.59 -11.48
C LYS A 77 -1.22 11.97 -10.13
N VAL A 78 -0.69 12.51 -9.03
CA VAL A 78 -0.99 12.03 -7.67
C VAL A 78 -2.45 12.31 -7.31
N THR A 79 -2.95 13.50 -7.65
CA THR A 79 -4.35 13.88 -7.40
C THR A 79 -5.32 12.95 -8.13
N ASP A 80 -5.06 12.64 -9.40
CA ASP A 80 -5.87 11.70 -10.18
C ASP A 80 -5.90 10.28 -9.55
N ILE A 81 -4.80 9.79 -8.97
CA ILE A 81 -4.79 8.53 -8.21
C ILE A 81 -5.69 8.62 -6.98
N ILE A 82 -5.57 9.69 -6.19
CA ILE A 82 -6.33 9.90 -4.96
C ILE A 82 -7.83 10.03 -5.25
N GLU A 83 -8.20 10.82 -6.26
CA GLU A 83 -9.60 10.99 -6.67
C GLU A 83 -10.20 9.70 -7.24
N THR A 84 -9.41 8.91 -7.97
CA THR A 84 -9.84 7.58 -8.44
C THR A 84 -10.13 6.65 -7.27
N TYR A 85 -9.28 6.67 -6.24
CA TYR A 85 -9.50 5.91 -5.01
C TYR A 85 -10.76 6.38 -4.27
N ASN A 86 -10.92 7.69 -4.04
CA ASN A 86 -12.06 8.25 -3.29
C ASN A 86 -13.40 8.03 -4.00
N ARG A 87 -13.51 8.33 -5.31
CA ARG A 87 -14.76 8.11 -6.08
C ARG A 87 -15.23 6.66 -6.03
N LYS A 88 -14.28 5.71 -6.03
CA LYS A 88 -14.60 4.29 -5.96
C LYS A 88 -14.98 3.83 -4.55
N LEU A 89 -14.68 4.60 -3.50
CA LEU A 89 -15.15 4.38 -2.14
C LEU A 89 -16.50 5.06 -1.85
N ASP A 90 -16.71 6.28 -2.37
CA ASP A 90 -17.93 7.07 -2.13
C ASP A 90 -19.19 6.47 -2.79
N HIS A 91 -19.00 5.57 -3.75
CA HIS A 91 -20.09 4.83 -4.42
C HIS A 91 -20.25 3.39 -3.94
N ILE A 92 -19.57 2.98 -2.86
CA ILE A 92 -19.78 1.67 -2.25
C ILE A 92 -21.01 1.78 -1.36
N ASP A 93 -22.15 1.36 -1.90
CA ASP A 93 -23.34 1.09 -1.09
C ASP A 93 -22.93 0.12 0.06
N PRO A 94 -23.24 0.43 1.33
CA PRO A 94 -22.84 -0.39 2.47
C PRO A 94 -23.42 -1.82 2.43
N SER A 95 -24.38 -2.10 1.55
CA SER A 95 -24.93 -3.43 1.28
C SER A 95 -24.16 -4.24 0.21
N ILE A 96 -23.23 -3.61 -0.51
CA ILE A 96 -22.38 -4.28 -1.49
C ILE A 96 -21.41 -5.22 -0.75
N LYS A 97 -21.44 -6.51 -1.15
CA LYS A 97 -20.58 -7.56 -0.62
C LYS A 97 -19.11 -7.11 -0.61
N GLU A 98 -18.44 -7.34 0.51
CA GLU A 98 -17.01 -7.04 0.80
C GLU A 98 -16.07 -7.35 -0.39
N SER A 99 -16.39 -8.39 -1.18
CA SER A 99 -15.71 -8.79 -2.42
C SER A 99 -15.58 -7.69 -3.49
N GLN A 100 -16.39 -6.61 -3.46
CA GLN A 100 -16.31 -5.52 -4.44
C GLN A 100 -15.39 -4.36 -4.00
N LYS A 101 -15.01 -4.27 -2.72
CA LYS A 101 -14.08 -3.22 -2.22
C LYS A 101 -12.66 -3.35 -2.79
N LEU A 102 -12.31 -4.53 -3.32
CA LEU A 102 -11.02 -4.80 -3.96
C LEU A 102 -10.96 -4.42 -5.45
N THR A 103 -12.08 -4.01 -6.07
CA THR A 103 -12.11 -3.62 -7.50
C THR A 103 -11.28 -2.37 -7.81
N VAL A 104 -10.98 -1.55 -6.81
CA VAL A 104 -10.16 -0.34 -6.97
C VAL A 104 -8.66 -0.64 -7.03
N LEU A 105 -8.21 -1.77 -6.48
CA LEU A 105 -6.79 -2.11 -6.37
C LEU A 105 -6.09 -2.20 -7.73
N PRO A 106 -6.62 -2.92 -8.74
CA PRO A 106 -6.00 -2.98 -10.07
C PRO A 106 -5.91 -1.61 -10.76
N ILE A 107 -6.89 -0.73 -10.52
CA ILE A 107 -6.93 0.62 -11.12
C ILE A 107 -5.85 1.49 -10.49
N VAL A 108 -5.75 1.49 -9.16
CA VAL A 108 -4.70 2.22 -8.43
C VAL A 108 -3.33 1.67 -8.79
N GLU A 109 -3.17 0.34 -8.90
CA GLU A 109 -1.91 -0.27 -9.33
C GLU A 109 -1.48 0.21 -10.72
N ALA A 110 -2.41 0.26 -11.68
CA ALA A 110 -2.14 0.71 -13.03
C ALA A 110 -1.67 2.17 -13.07
N LYS A 111 -2.41 3.09 -12.42
CA LYS A 111 -2.03 4.51 -12.35
C LYS A 111 -0.71 4.72 -11.59
N LEU A 112 -0.49 3.97 -10.51
CA LEU A 112 0.77 4.06 -9.76
C LEU A 112 1.96 3.54 -10.57
N LYS A 113 1.76 2.53 -11.43
CA LYS A 113 2.77 2.03 -12.36
C LYS A 113 3.11 3.05 -13.46
N GLU A 114 2.13 3.81 -13.92
CA GLU A 114 2.37 4.94 -14.84
C GLU A 114 3.16 6.05 -14.16
N LEU A 115 2.82 6.38 -12.91
CA LEU A 115 3.56 7.35 -12.11
C LEU A 115 5.01 6.90 -11.84
N ASP A 116 5.24 5.62 -11.52
CA ASP A 116 6.57 5.04 -11.29
C ASP A 116 7.48 5.24 -12.51
N LYS A 117 6.97 4.93 -13.71
CA LYS A 117 7.69 5.14 -14.97
C LYS A 117 7.94 6.62 -15.22
N TRP A 118 6.95 7.48 -14.98
CA TRP A 118 7.10 8.91 -15.18
C TRP A 118 8.18 9.50 -14.26
N CYS A 119 8.30 9.03 -13.01
CA CYS A 119 9.33 9.47 -12.07
C CYS A 119 10.78 9.21 -12.55
N GLU A 120 11.01 8.34 -13.53
CA GLU A 120 12.33 8.15 -14.12
C GLU A 120 12.83 9.39 -14.87
N GLU A 121 11.94 10.16 -15.50
CA GLU A 121 12.29 11.36 -16.25
C GLU A 121 12.86 12.47 -15.37
N PRO A 122 12.16 12.98 -14.33
CA PRO A 122 12.68 14.04 -13.48
C PRO A 122 13.95 13.60 -12.75
N THR A 123 14.07 12.31 -12.40
CA THR A 123 15.26 11.74 -11.74
C THR A 123 16.53 11.91 -12.59
N LYS A 124 16.46 11.85 -13.92
CA LYS A 124 17.63 12.03 -14.80
C LYS A 124 18.21 13.44 -14.71
N THR A 125 17.38 14.42 -14.39
CA THR A 125 17.76 15.84 -14.31
C THR A 125 17.88 16.35 -12.88
N ASP A 126 17.66 15.47 -11.90
CA ASP A 126 17.60 15.79 -10.48
C ASP A 126 18.98 15.84 -9.83
N LYS A 127 19.41 17.05 -9.47
CA LYS A 127 20.68 17.30 -8.75
C LYS A 127 20.51 17.30 -7.23
N THR A 128 19.28 17.28 -6.71
CA THR A 128 18.97 17.37 -5.27
C THR A 128 18.61 16.02 -4.65
N LEU A 129 18.55 14.95 -5.46
CA LEU A 129 18.14 13.59 -5.08
C LEU A 129 16.68 13.49 -4.59
N ILE A 130 15.93 14.60 -4.61
CA ILE A 130 14.53 14.64 -4.18
C ILE A 130 13.68 13.74 -5.07
N TRP A 131 13.81 13.87 -6.39
CA TRP A 131 13.06 13.04 -7.35
C TRP A 131 13.50 11.59 -7.31
N LYS A 132 14.79 11.32 -7.09
CA LYS A 132 15.27 9.96 -6.86
C LYS A 132 14.56 9.32 -5.66
N ASN A 133 14.43 10.07 -4.56
CA ASN A 133 13.77 9.59 -3.35
C ASN A 133 12.26 9.45 -3.54
N ILE A 134 11.59 10.39 -4.22
CA ILE A 134 10.17 10.28 -4.59
C ILE A 134 9.93 9.05 -5.47
N GLY A 135 10.72 8.86 -6.52
CA GLY A 135 10.64 7.68 -7.38
C GLY A 135 10.77 6.38 -6.59
N ASN A 136 11.66 6.33 -5.58
CA ASN A 136 11.74 5.19 -4.68
C ASN A 136 10.49 5.03 -3.79
N VAL A 137 9.90 6.12 -3.27
CA VAL A 137 8.61 6.04 -2.55
C VAL A 137 7.52 5.43 -3.44
N ILE A 138 7.39 5.89 -4.69
CA ILE A 138 6.41 5.37 -5.65
C ILE A 138 6.66 3.90 -5.97
N LYS A 139 7.91 3.55 -6.29
CA LYS A 139 8.32 2.17 -6.60
C LYS A 139 8.02 1.19 -5.48
N HIS A 140 8.37 1.54 -4.25
CA HIS A 140 8.13 0.71 -3.08
C HIS A 140 6.64 0.68 -2.70
N SER A 141 5.90 1.76 -2.93
CA SER A 141 4.44 1.77 -2.81
C SER A 141 3.79 0.79 -3.79
N LEU A 142 4.24 0.76 -5.05
CA LEU A 142 3.75 -0.19 -6.06
C LEU A 142 4.04 -1.65 -5.67
N LYS A 143 5.23 -1.91 -5.14
CA LYS A 143 5.58 -3.24 -4.60
C LYS A 143 4.76 -3.60 -3.37
N ALA A 144 4.42 -2.63 -2.52
CA ALA A 144 3.53 -2.83 -1.39
C ALA A 144 2.13 -3.22 -1.86
N ILE A 145 1.58 -2.56 -2.90
CA ILE A 145 0.28 -2.95 -3.50
C ILE A 145 0.28 -4.42 -3.91
N LYS A 146 1.30 -4.86 -4.65
CA LYS A 146 1.45 -6.27 -5.09
C LYS A 146 1.55 -7.26 -3.93
N ASN A 147 1.98 -6.80 -2.75
CA ASN A 147 2.14 -7.60 -1.56
C ASN A 147 1.05 -7.36 -0.50
N ILE A 148 -0.04 -6.65 -0.80
CA ILE A 148 -1.07 -6.27 0.17
C ILE A 148 -1.62 -7.46 0.99
N GLY A 149 -1.68 -8.67 0.43
CA GLY A 149 -2.09 -9.90 1.15
C GLY A 149 -0.95 -10.73 1.76
N ASN A 150 0.30 -10.30 1.59
CA ASN A 150 1.50 -11.10 1.86
C ASN A 150 2.41 -10.44 2.91
N LYS A 151 3.41 -11.20 3.40
CA LYS A 151 4.40 -10.72 4.37
C LYS A 151 5.28 -9.59 3.81
N GLY A 152 5.54 -9.59 2.50
CA GLY A 152 6.37 -8.57 1.84
C GLY A 152 5.79 -7.15 1.88
N TYR A 153 4.53 -6.95 2.29
CA TYR A 153 3.96 -5.61 2.44
C TYR A 153 4.76 -4.75 3.45
N THR A 154 5.08 -5.31 4.61
CA THR A 154 5.71 -4.57 5.70
C THR A 154 7.10 -4.08 5.32
N ASP A 155 7.90 -4.94 4.69
CA ASP A 155 9.25 -4.60 4.21
C ASP A 155 9.24 -3.46 3.19
N GLU A 156 8.24 -3.45 2.30
CA GLU A 156 8.08 -2.40 1.30
C GLU A 156 7.61 -1.09 1.95
N ILE A 157 6.72 -1.14 2.95
CA ILE A 157 6.31 0.05 3.73
C ILE A 157 7.44 0.62 4.59
N GLU A 158 8.37 -0.20 5.08
CA GLU A 158 9.57 0.31 5.75
C GLU A 158 10.48 1.10 4.80
N LYS A 159 10.67 0.60 3.57
CA LYS A 159 11.41 1.32 2.53
C LYS A 159 10.69 2.61 2.15
N VAL A 160 9.36 2.59 2.01
CA VAL A 160 8.55 3.79 1.80
C VAL A 160 8.81 4.82 2.91
N ARG A 161 8.74 4.42 4.19
CA ARG A 161 9.01 5.32 5.33
C ARG A 161 10.42 5.89 5.30
N TYR A 162 11.42 5.07 4.98
CA TYR A 162 12.81 5.50 4.85
C TYR A 162 12.95 6.58 3.78
N TYR A 163 12.44 6.35 2.56
CA TYR A 163 12.55 7.33 1.48
C TYR A 163 11.69 8.56 1.73
N MET A 164 10.53 8.42 2.37
CA MET A 164 9.70 9.56 2.76
C MET A 164 10.44 10.49 3.72
N LYS A 165 11.16 9.93 4.70
CA LYS A 165 12.05 10.69 5.58
C LYS A 165 13.17 11.38 4.79
N ALA A 166 13.75 10.70 3.80
CA ALA A 166 14.77 11.28 2.93
C ALA A 166 14.22 12.42 2.05
N VAL A 167 12.97 12.35 1.57
CA VAL A 167 12.32 13.45 0.82
C VAL A 167 12.11 14.67 1.73
N LYS A 168 11.61 14.48 2.94
CA LYS A 168 11.41 15.57 3.92
C LYS A 168 12.74 16.24 4.31
N ASN A 169 13.77 15.42 4.52
CA ASN A 169 15.08 15.89 4.95
C ASN A 169 16.00 16.27 3.80
N ALA A 170 15.53 16.21 2.55
CA ALA A 170 16.31 16.64 1.39
C ALA A 170 16.41 18.16 1.43
N LYS A 171 17.34 18.67 2.25
CA LYS A 171 17.78 20.06 2.18
C LYS A 171 18.30 20.26 0.76
N GLN A 172 17.66 21.15 0.00
CA GLN A 172 18.23 21.66 -1.25
C GLN A 172 19.64 22.11 -0.95
N ASN A 173 20.66 21.45 -1.52
CA ASN A 173 22.09 21.75 -1.36
C ASN A 173 22.42 23.14 -0.80
N THR A 174 22.43 23.32 0.52
CA THR A 174 22.97 24.52 1.17
C THR A 174 24.29 24.16 1.84
N LYS A 175 25.26 23.60 1.09
CA LYS A 175 26.63 23.24 1.54
C LYS A 175 26.77 22.26 2.73
N GLU A 176 25.98 22.41 3.80
CA GLU A 176 25.97 21.67 5.06
C GLU A 176 25.71 20.17 4.88
N ALA A 177 24.72 19.77 4.08
CA ALA A 177 24.40 18.34 3.90
C ALA A 177 25.53 17.56 3.18
N LYS A 178 26.33 18.23 2.34
CA LYS A 178 27.52 17.62 1.72
C LYS A 178 28.68 17.49 2.70
N GLU A 179 28.83 18.44 3.62
CA GLU A 179 29.86 18.37 4.67
C GLU A 179 29.50 17.36 5.76
N GLU A 180 28.21 17.19 6.08
CA GLU A 180 27.74 16.21 7.08
C GLU A 180 27.96 14.76 6.59
N VAL A 181 27.66 14.47 5.31
CA VAL A 181 27.95 13.16 4.69
C VAL A 181 29.46 12.93 4.53
N ARG A 182 30.23 13.98 4.22
CA ARG A 182 31.71 13.91 4.12
C ARG A 182 32.38 13.78 5.49
N GLY A 183 31.78 14.32 6.54
CA GLY A 183 32.20 14.16 7.93
C GLY A 183 31.95 12.74 8.42
N ALA A 184 30.73 12.22 8.23
CA ALA A 184 30.34 10.88 8.66
C ALA A 184 31.11 9.74 7.95
N THR A 185 31.54 9.94 6.70
CA THR A 185 32.35 8.97 5.95
C THR A 185 33.84 9.01 6.30
N LYS A 186 34.34 10.13 6.84
CA LYS A 186 35.72 10.20 7.36
C LYS A 186 35.84 9.47 8.70
N THR A 187 34.85 9.60 9.59
CA THR A 187 34.84 8.92 10.90
C THR A 187 34.70 7.40 10.81
N PHE A 188 34.15 6.86 9.72
CA PHE A 188 34.03 5.41 9.51
C PHE A 188 35.29 4.74 8.93
N ASN A 189 36.22 5.54 8.39
CA ASN A 189 37.46 5.07 7.76
C ASN A 189 38.72 5.56 8.51
N SER A 190 38.57 6.05 9.75
CA SER A 190 39.66 6.47 10.64
C SER A 190 39.82 5.51 11.80
#